data_AF-A0A7J4K943-F1
#
_entry.id   AF-A0A7J4K943-F1
#
_cell.length_a   1.000
_cell.length_b   1.000
_cell.length_c   1.000
_cell.angle_alpha   90.00
_cell.angle_beta   90.00
_cell.angle_gamma   90.00
#
_symmetry.space_group_name_H-M   'P 1'
#
loop_
_entity.id
_entity.type
_entity.pdbx_description
1 polymer ?
#
loop_
_entity_poly.entity_id
_entity_poly.type
_entity_poly.pdbx_seq_one_letter_code
_entity_poly.pdbx_strand_id
1 'polypeptide(L)'
;MEYGKLVRDRIPEIIVSKGKTPHYHVACPDEYGRSLAAKLGEETLEFQESGNLEELADVLEVIYAICAYKDMPFSVVERIRARKALERGGLERRIILDSVDEVSGTKS
;
A
#
# COMPACT_ATOMS: atom_id res chain seq x y z
N MET A 1 13.62 -9.43 12.82
CA MET A 1 13.85 -8.70 11.56
C MET A 1 14.06 -9.75 10.50
N GLU A 2 13.12 -9.83 9.57
CA GLU A 2 13.34 -10.54 8.32
C GLU A 2 14.24 -9.69 7.42
N TYR A 3 15.14 -10.34 6.67
CA TYR A 3 16.09 -9.67 5.79
C TYR A 3 15.61 -9.72 4.33
N GLY A 4 16.12 -8.83 3.48
CA GLY A 4 15.76 -8.79 2.06
C GLY A 4 14.50 -7.99 1.75
N LYS A 5 14.09 -7.11 2.65
CA LYS A 5 12.92 -6.23 2.51
C LYS A 5 13.34 -4.81 2.19
N LEU A 6 12.46 -4.07 1.51
CA LEU A 6 12.61 -2.62 1.35
C LEU A 6 12.44 -1.95 2.72
N VAL A 7 13.30 -1.01 3.06
CA VAL A 7 13.26 -0.26 4.31
C VAL A 7 13.34 1.24 4.02
N ARG A 8 12.90 2.08 4.97
CA ARG A 8 13.09 3.55 4.86
C ARG A 8 14.57 3.89 4.81
N ASP A 9 14.91 4.95 4.09
CA ASP A 9 16.30 5.35 3.79
C ASP A 9 17.18 5.52 5.03
N ARG A 10 16.60 5.91 6.17
CA ARG A 10 17.34 6.16 7.43
C ARG A 10 17.55 4.92 8.29
N ILE A 11 17.03 3.76 7.90
CA ILE A 11 17.12 2.53 8.69
C ILE A 11 18.57 2.05 8.85
N PRO A 12 19.44 2.07 7.82
CA PRO A 12 20.86 1.76 8.01
C PRO A 12 21.53 2.62 9.10
N GLU A 13 21.31 3.93 9.11
CA GLU A 13 21.88 4.85 10.10
C GLU A 13 21.35 4.57 11.51
N ILE A 14 20.06 4.24 11.63
CA ILE A 14 19.45 3.82 12.90
C ILE A 14 20.05 2.50 13.40
N ILE A 15 20.40 1.57 12.52
CA ILE A 15 21.07 0.32 12.89
C ILE A 15 22.49 0.61 13.41
N VAL A 16 23.24 1.49 12.71
CA VAL A 16 24.58 1.92 13.13
C VAL A 16 24.55 2.61 14.49
N SER A 17 23.60 3.51 14.73
CA SER A 17 23.49 4.22 16.02
C SER A 17 23.17 3.29 17.19
N LYS A 18 22.61 2.10 16.91
CA LYS A 18 22.38 1.03 17.89
C LYS A 18 23.60 0.08 18.05
N GLY A 19 24.77 0.45 17.51
CA GLY A 19 26.02 -0.32 17.62
C GLY A 19 26.04 -1.59 16.77
N LYS A 20 25.20 -1.68 15.72
CA LYS A 20 25.13 -2.81 14.81
C LYS A 20 25.61 -2.41 13.41
N THR A 21 26.11 -3.37 12.64
CA THR A 21 26.54 -3.13 11.26
C THR A 21 25.44 -3.56 10.29
N PRO A 22 24.80 -2.63 9.55
CA PRO A 22 23.84 -3.01 8.52
C PRO A 22 24.55 -3.53 7.26
N HIS A 23 23.98 -4.55 6.64
CA HIS A 23 24.36 -5.01 5.30
C HIS A 23 23.18 -4.78 4.37
N TYR A 24 23.38 -3.96 3.35
CA TYR A 24 22.34 -3.58 2.40
C TYR A 24 22.93 -3.32 1.02
N HIS A 25 22.08 -3.32 0.01
CA HIS A 25 22.37 -2.84 -1.33
C HIS A 25 21.27 -1.87 -1.77
N VAL A 26 21.58 -1.07 -2.79
CA VAL A 26 20.57 -0.22 -3.44
C VAL A 26 19.95 -1.02 -4.57
N ALA A 27 18.63 -1.16 -4.56
CA ALA A 27 17.90 -1.90 -5.57
C ALA A 27 18.02 -1.25 -6.95
N CYS A 28 18.08 -2.05 -8.02
CA CYS A 28 17.88 -1.54 -9.37
C CYS A 28 16.39 -1.19 -9.60
N PRO A 29 16.03 -0.46 -10.68
CA PRO A 29 14.64 -0.03 -10.90
C PRO A 29 13.63 -1.18 -10.87
N ASP A 30 13.92 -2.30 -11.55
CA ASP A 30 13.03 -3.45 -11.60
C ASP A 30 12.86 -4.14 -10.24
N GLU A 31 13.95 -4.26 -9.50
CA GLU A 31 13.92 -4.80 -8.13
C GLU A 31 13.14 -3.87 -7.22
N TYR A 32 13.38 -2.55 -7.29
CA TYR A 32 12.67 -1.57 -6.49
C TYR A 32 11.16 -1.61 -6.74
N GLY A 33 10.73 -1.69 -8.00
CA GLY A 33 9.32 -1.83 -8.35
C GLY A 33 8.66 -3.09 -7.74
N ARG A 34 9.34 -4.25 -7.76
CA ARG A 34 8.85 -5.47 -7.11
C ARG A 34 8.82 -5.33 -5.59
N SER A 35 9.87 -4.74 -5.02
CA SER A 35 9.99 -4.55 -3.58
C SER A 35 8.95 -3.57 -3.04
N LEU A 36 8.57 -2.53 -3.79
CA LEU A 36 7.45 -1.64 -3.45
C LEU A 36 6.11 -2.38 -3.39
N ALA A 37 5.83 -3.25 -4.37
CA ALA A 37 4.60 -4.04 -4.37
C ALA A 37 4.56 -5.03 -3.20
N ALA A 38 5.68 -5.68 -2.90
CA ALA A 38 5.80 -6.54 -1.73
C ALA A 38 5.62 -5.75 -0.43
N LYS A 39 6.23 -4.55 -0.34
CA LYS A 39 6.14 -3.67 0.83
C LYS A 39 4.70 -3.23 1.11
N LEU A 40 3.94 -2.89 0.07
CA LEU A 40 2.52 -2.51 0.24
C LEU A 40 1.70 -3.66 0.87
N GLY A 41 1.97 -4.90 0.47
CA GLY A 41 1.33 -6.08 1.06
C GLY A 41 1.75 -6.32 2.50
N GLU A 42 3.05 -6.18 2.80
CA GLU A 42 3.60 -6.26 4.16
C GLU A 42 2.90 -5.28 5.11
N GLU A 43 2.92 -3.98 4.82
CA GLU A 43 2.35 -2.95 5.71
C GLU A 43 0.83 -3.12 5.89
N THR A 44 0.13 -3.60 4.84
CA THR A 44 -1.30 -3.91 4.94
C THR A 44 -1.56 -5.08 5.88
N LEU A 45 -0.74 -6.13 5.83
CA LEU A 45 -0.83 -7.27 6.75
C LEU A 45 -0.51 -6.84 8.18
N GLU A 46 0.54 -6.04 8.38
CA GLU A 46 0.89 -5.50 9.71
C GLU A 46 -0.25 -4.66 10.29
N PHE A 47 -0.93 -3.86 9.47
CA PHE A 47 -2.16 -3.16 9.88
C PHE A 47 -3.30 -4.13 10.24
N GLN A 48 -3.51 -5.19 9.46
CA GLN A 48 -4.56 -6.18 9.73
C GLN A 48 -4.33 -6.91 11.06
N GLU A 49 -3.07 -7.18 11.42
CA GLU A 49 -2.70 -7.86 12.65
C GLU A 49 -2.74 -6.93 13.87
N SER A 50 -2.24 -5.71 13.74
CA SER A 50 -2.07 -4.78 14.86
C SER A 50 -3.22 -3.79 15.05
N GLY A 51 -3.89 -3.38 13.97
CA GLY A 51 -4.84 -2.27 13.94
C GLY A 51 -4.22 -0.89 14.19
N ASN A 52 -2.88 -0.77 14.19
CA ASN A 52 -2.18 0.46 14.55
C ASN A 52 -2.21 1.50 13.41
N LEU A 53 -2.40 2.78 13.77
CA LEU A 53 -2.39 3.88 12.81
C LEU A 53 -1.00 4.15 12.21
N GLU A 54 0.08 3.74 12.89
CA GLU A 54 1.44 3.83 12.33
C GLU A 54 1.56 2.98 11.06
N GLU A 55 1.00 1.77 11.03
CA GLU A 55 1.03 0.92 9.83
C GLU A 55 0.22 1.52 8.67
N LEU A 56 -0.87 2.24 8.95
CA LEU A 56 -1.58 2.99 7.90
C LEU A 56 -0.75 4.15 7.34
N ALA A 57 0.09 4.78 8.17
CA ALA A 57 1.01 5.80 7.71
C ALA A 57 2.12 5.19 6.84
N ASP A 58 2.60 3.99 7.17
CA ASP A 58 3.56 3.26 6.34
C ASP A 58 2.92 2.77 5.01
N VAL A 59 1.68 2.29 5.01
CA VAL A 59 0.91 2.05 3.77
C VAL A 59 0.85 3.31 2.91
N LEU A 60 0.58 4.47 3.51
CA LEU A 60 0.50 5.74 2.78
C LEU A 60 1.86 6.14 2.19
N GLU A 61 2.96 5.98 2.95
CA GLU A 61 4.34 6.21 2.46
C GLU A 61 4.64 5.34 1.23
N VAL A 62 4.27 4.06 1.27
CA VAL A 62 4.47 3.14 0.14
C VAL A 62 3.64 3.56 -1.08
N ILE A 63 2.42 4.06 -0.89
CA ILE A 63 1.60 4.59 -2.00
C ILE A 63 2.29 5.81 -2.64
N TYR A 64 2.86 6.73 -1.85
CA TYR A 64 3.64 7.85 -2.39
C TYR A 64 4.86 7.37 -3.18
N ALA A 65 5.61 6.40 -2.66
CA ALA A 65 6.77 5.84 -3.34
C ALA A 65 6.40 5.12 -4.65
N ILE A 66 5.29 4.37 -4.68
CA ILE A 66 4.76 3.75 -5.91
C ILE A 66 4.35 4.81 -6.95
N CYS A 67 3.72 5.91 -6.52
CA CYS A 67 3.37 7.01 -7.42
C CYS A 67 4.63 7.62 -8.04
N ALA A 68 5.64 7.92 -7.22
CA ALA A 68 6.92 8.44 -7.68
C ALA A 68 7.63 7.48 -8.64
N TYR A 69 7.67 6.18 -8.33
CA TYR A 69 8.23 5.14 -9.21
C TYR A 69 7.52 5.05 -10.57
N LYS A 70 6.24 5.41 -10.63
CA LYS A 70 5.43 5.45 -11.86
C LYS A 70 5.44 6.80 -12.57
N ASP A 71 6.25 7.75 -12.12
CA ASP A 71 6.28 9.13 -12.61
C ASP A 71 4.90 9.83 -12.54
N MET A 72 4.14 9.55 -11.48
CA MET A 72 2.80 10.08 -11.28
C MET A 72 2.69 10.83 -9.94
N PRO A 73 2.03 11.99 -9.89
CA PRO A 73 1.77 12.63 -8.61
C PRO A 73 0.62 11.93 -7.89
N PHE A 74 0.68 11.89 -6.55
CA PHE A 74 -0.36 11.30 -5.69
C PHE A 74 -1.76 11.88 -5.97
N SER A 75 -1.86 13.13 -6.41
CA SER A 75 -3.12 13.78 -6.81
C SER A 75 -3.88 13.03 -7.90
N VAL A 76 -3.21 12.21 -8.73
CA VAL A 76 -3.86 11.34 -9.70
C VAL A 76 -4.64 10.22 -9.00
N VAL A 77 -4.04 9.56 -8.02
CA VAL A 77 -4.70 8.52 -7.21
C VAL A 77 -5.88 9.11 -6.46
N GLU A 78 -5.70 10.29 -5.86
CA GLU A 78 -6.75 10.98 -5.13
C GLU A 78 -7.92 11.39 -6.04
N ARG A 79 -7.65 11.88 -7.26
CA ARG A 79 -8.68 12.16 -8.26
C ARG A 79 -9.45 10.90 -8.66
N ILE A 80 -8.77 9.77 -8.82
CA ILE A 80 -9.41 8.48 -9.12
C ILE A 80 -10.30 8.04 -7.96
N ARG A 81 -9.83 8.16 -6.71
CA ARG A 81 -10.61 7.86 -5.49
C ARG A 81 -11.86 8.73 -5.41
N ALA A 82 -11.72 10.05 -5.57
CA ALA A 82 -12.83 11.00 -5.52
C ALA A 82 -13.87 10.74 -6.62
N ARG A 83 -13.42 10.46 -7.86
CA ARG A 83 -14.32 10.08 -8.96
C ARG A 83 -15.11 8.80 -8.63
N LYS A 84 -14.45 7.75 -8.13
CA LYS A 84 -15.13 6.51 -7.72
C LYS A 84 -16.14 6.75 -6.60
N ALA A 85 -15.80 7.60 -5.62
CA ALA A 85 -16.71 7.95 -4.54
C ALA A 85 -17.96 8.69 -5.05
N LEU A 86 -17.81 9.57 -6.06
CA LEU A 86 -18.94 10.23 -6.71
C LEU A 86 -19.80 9.26 -7.51
N GLU A 87 -19.17 8.37 -8.29
CA GLU A 87 -19.86 7.41 -9.18
C GLU A 87 -20.55 6.27 -8.41
N ARG A 88 -19.97 5.82 -7.30
CA ARG A 88 -20.33 4.55 -6.62
C ARG A 88 -20.63 4.69 -5.13
N GLY A 89 -20.44 5.88 -4.55
CA GLY A 89 -20.44 6.10 -3.11
C GLY A 89 -19.09 5.79 -2.46
N GLY A 90 -18.91 6.26 -1.21
CA GLY A 90 -17.81 5.86 -0.34
C GLY A 90 -18.19 4.68 0.56
N LEU A 91 -17.40 4.46 1.60
CA LEU A 91 -17.57 3.35 2.55
C LEU A 91 -18.36 3.74 3.82
N GLU A 92 -18.88 4.96 3.89
CA GLU A 92 -19.52 5.54 5.08
C GLU A 92 -20.81 4.83 5.48
N ARG A 93 -21.50 4.23 4.49
CA ARG A 93 -22.74 3.46 4.71
C ARG A 93 -22.52 2.06 5.29
N ARG A 94 -21.26 1.58 5.38
CA ARG A 94 -20.90 0.29 5.98
C ARG A 94 -21.65 -0.91 5.38
N ILE A 95 -21.84 -0.89 4.06
CA ILE A 95 -22.57 -1.94 3.34
C ILE A 95 -21.63 -3.12 3.10
N ILE A 96 -22.04 -4.31 3.53
CA ILE A 96 -21.44 -5.60 3.17
C ILE A 96 -22.42 -6.30 2.21
N LEU A 97 -21.89 -6.85 1.11
CA LEU A 97 -22.69 -7.59 0.14
C LEU A 97 -22.53 -9.10 0.41
N ASP A 98 -23.56 -9.75 0.92
CA ASP A 98 -23.51 -11.18 1.29
C ASP A 98 -23.81 -12.11 0.11
N SER A 99 -24.76 -11.76 -0.76
CA SER A 99 -25.12 -12.51 -1.95
C SER A 99 -25.83 -11.63 -2.98
N VAL A 100 -25.93 -12.13 -4.21
CA VAL A 100 -26.77 -11.56 -5.28
C VAL A 100 -27.58 -12.70 -5.89
N ASP A 101 -28.87 -12.47 -6.13
CA ASP A 101 -29.69 -13.38 -6.91
C ASP A 101 -29.65 -12.97 -8.38
N GLU A 102 -29.49 -13.94 -9.29
CA GLU A 102 -29.66 -13.69 -10.71
C GLU A 102 -31.16 -13.56 -11.02
N VAL A 103 -31.58 -12.36 -11.43
CA VAL A 103 -32.93 -12.18 -11.98
C VAL A 103 -32.91 -12.77 -13.40
N SER A 104 -33.48 -13.95 -13.57
CA SER A 104 -33.73 -14.52 -14.89
C SER A 104 -34.79 -13.67 -15.60
N GLY A 105 -34.32 -12.71 -16.41
CA GLY A 105 -35.18 -11.88 -17.24
C GLY A 105 -36.01 -12.74 -18.18
N THR A 106 -37.33 -12.65 -18.07
CA THR A 106 -38.26 -13.16 -19.06
C THR A 106 -37.96 -12.43 -20.37
N LYS A 107 -37.33 -13.12 -21.32
CA LYS A 107 -37.26 -12.64 -22.70
C LYS A 107 -38.69 -12.56 -23.22
N SER A 108 -39.22 -11.35 -23.39
CA SER A 108 -40.33 -11.08 -24.32
C SER A 108 -39.79 -10.97 -25.74
#